data_AF-A0A2D9M8Z4-F1
#
_entry.id   AF-A0A2D9M8Z4-F1
#
_cell.length_a   1.000
_cell.length_b   1.000
_cell.length_c   1.000
_cell.angle_alpha   90.00
_cell.angle_beta   90.00
_cell.angle_gamma   90.00
#
_symmetry.space_group_name_H-M   'P 1'
#
loop_
_entity.id
_entity.type
_entity.pdbx_description
1 polymer ?
#
loop_
_entity_poly.entity_id
_entity_poly.type
_entity_poly.pdbx_seq_one_letter_code
_entity_poly.pdbx_strand_id
1 'polypeptide(L)'
;MSSALLFEQIDQWIEDNNEGQRGHLGMSQIGDEDERKLWLQYHWCLPSDFKGRMLRLFDLGNRIEDQLVHFVKESEVFDLSAVDAEGNQYRASFLGGHFGGSCDGFAKRVVPEDPEQILVFESKSANDKRWKELNKSGDYQGWSRSYKWQLHCYMGCFGLTKSMAVVVNKNDSSIYSEIVDFEPSIWEQAQEKAQRIITSDAPPPGKSENDWELKQWNTSRYREIYLGKRLPGSVNCRNCHSSSPVMDGTNAAWRCARFNKELTIEEQRAGCRDHRWMPSLVKADFVPEESNDDVMTYRVGIFTFHNVTADKLGDKHFSSPEMRELSKIEYRFGDTADLEKLRNFFDGTLEDFKKIQVMNEDRTPF
;
A
#
# COMPACT_ATOMS: atom_id res chain seq x y z
N MET A 1 -13.94 -5.29 34.63
CA MET A 1 -13.14 -5.44 33.39
C MET A 1 -11.72 -5.69 33.83
N SER A 2 -11.04 -6.74 33.35
CA SER A 2 -9.61 -6.90 33.64
C SER A 2 -8.82 -5.81 32.91
N SER A 3 -7.63 -5.45 33.39
CA SER A 3 -6.76 -4.49 32.71
C SER A 3 -6.34 -4.95 31.31
N ALA A 4 -6.28 -6.27 31.06
CA ALA A 4 -6.01 -6.83 29.74
C ALA A 4 -7.13 -6.50 28.73
N LEU A 5 -8.40 -6.62 29.15
CA LEU A 5 -9.56 -6.28 28.31
C LEU A 5 -9.60 -4.79 27.91
N LEU A 6 -9.04 -3.89 28.73
CA LEU A 6 -9.01 -2.45 28.42
C LEU A 6 -8.06 -2.14 27.25
N PHE A 7 -6.87 -2.73 27.24
CA PHE A 7 -5.91 -2.47 26.15
C PHE A 7 -6.33 -3.14 24.85
N GLU A 8 -6.98 -4.30 24.90
CA GLU A 8 -7.58 -4.93 23.71
C GLU A 8 -8.65 -4.03 23.06
N GLN A 9 -9.49 -3.37 23.86
CA GLN A 9 -10.48 -2.41 23.35
C GLN A 9 -9.84 -1.17 22.72
N ILE A 10 -8.75 -0.66 23.30
CA ILE A 10 -7.99 0.46 22.71
C ILE A 10 -7.35 0.02 21.39
N ASP A 11 -6.70 -1.15 21.36
CA ASP A 11 -6.07 -1.68 20.15
C ASP A 11 -7.10 -1.88 19.05
N GLN A 12 -8.26 -2.47 19.36
CA GLN A 12 -9.36 -2.65 18.41
C GLN A 12 -9.88 -1.32 17.89
N TRP A 13 -10.11 -0.33 18.76
CA TRP A 13 -10.55 1.00 18.33
C TRP A 13 -9.53 1.65 17.38
N ILE A 14 -8.23 1.55 17.66
CA ILE A 14 -7.18 2.07 16.77
C ILE A 14 -7.18 1.34 15.43
N GLU A 15 -7.32 0.01 15.44
CA GLU A 15 -7.41 -0.81 14.22
C GLU A 15 -8.61 -0.41 13.36
N ASP A 16 -9.78 -0.23 13.97
CA ASP A 16 -11.04 0.14 13.32
C ASP A 16 -11.03 1.56 12.73
N ASN A 17 -10.26 2.47 13.34
CA ASN A 17 -10.16 3.88 12.94
C ASN A 17 -8.92 4.20 12.10
N ASN A 18 -8.11 3.20 11.74
CA ASN A 18 -6.98 3.41 10.84
C ASN A 18 -7.48 3.77 9.44
N GLU A 19 -6.89 4.79 8.81
CA GLU A 19 -7.36 5.43 7.55
C GLU A 19 -7.36 4.50 6.30
N GLY A 20 -7.05 3.22 6.49
CA GLY A 20 -7.00 2.19 5.45
C GLY A 20 -5.77 2.33 4.55
N GLN A 21 -5.80 1.64 3.41
CA GLN A 21 -4.71 1.73 2.44
C GLN A 21 -4.74 3.09 1.72
N ARG A 22 -3.56 3.64 1.47
CA ARG A 22 -3.36 4.94 0.79
C ARG A 22 -3.82 4.89 -0.66
N GLY A 23 -4.27 6.03 -1.18
CA GLY A 23 -4.73 6.18 -2.57
C GLY A 23 -3.61 6.25 -3.63
N HIS A 24 -2.36 6.41 -3.22
CA HIS A 24 -1.19 6.59 -4.08
C HIS A 24 -0.06 5.65 -3.68
N LEU A 25 0.86 5.40 -4.61
CA LEU A 25 2.16 4.79 -4.35
C LEU A 25 3.04 5.81 -3.60
N GLY A 26 3.52 5.44 -2.41
CA GLY A 26 4.25 6.35 -1.53
C GLY A 26 5.70 6.60 -1.96
N MET A 27 6.11 7.88 -2.05
CA MET A 27 7.50 8.28 -2.22
C MET A 27 8.41 7.77 -1.08
N SER A 28 7.87 7.57 0.11
CA SER A 28 8.63 6.98 1.23
C SER A 28 8.89 5.47 1.11
N GLN A 29 8.22 4.79 0.18
CA GLN A 29 8.34 3.34 -0.01
C GLN A 29 9.03 2.97 -1.33
N ILE A 30 9.15 3.91 -2.28
CA ILE A 30 9.66 3.63 -3.64
C ILE A 30 11.09 3.06 -3.67
N GLY A 31 11.89 3.30 -2.62
CA GLY A 31 13.23 2.72 -2.47
C GLY A 31 13.26 1.23 -2.10
N ASP A 32 12.12 0.60 -1.77
CA ASP A 32 12.02 -0.84 -1.52
C ASP A 32 12.28 -1.62 -2.82
N GLU A 33 13.22 -2.58 -2.80
CA GLU A 33 13.61 -3.35 -3.98
C GLU A 33 12.50 -4.30 -4.47
N ASP A 34 11.56 -4.65 -3.59
CA ASP A 34 10.47 -5.58 -3.89
C ASP A 34 9.32 -4.85 -4.64
N GLU A 35 9.47 -4.68 -5.95
CA GLU A 35 8.44 -4.04 -6.80
C GLU A 35 7.10 -4.78 -6.76
N ARG A 36 7.12 -6.11 -6.58
CA ARG A 36 5.90 -6.91 -6.39
C ARG A 36 5.13 -6.49 -5.15
N LYS A 37 5.83 -6.30 -4.04
CA LYS A 37 5.23 -5.80 -2.79
C LYS A 37 4.64 -4.41 -3.01
N LEU A 38 5.36 -3.50 -3.65
CA LEU A 38 4.87 -2.15 -3.94
C LEU A 38 3.61 -2.17 -4.82
N TRP A 39 3.60 -3.00 -5.88
CA TRP A 39 2.45 -3.19 -6.74
C TRP A 39 1.24 -3.73 -5.96
N LEU A 40 1.43 -4.80 -5.18
CA LEU A 40 0.35 -5.40 -4.40
C LEU A 40 -0.19 -4.45 -3.31
N GLN A 41 0.66 -3.58 -2.75
CA GLN A 41 0.23 -2.52 -1.83
C GLN A 41 -0.57 -1.44 -2.56
N TYR A 42 -0.12 -0.99 -3.74
CA TYR A 42 -0.82 0.01 -4.56
C TYR A 42 -2.19 -0.48 -5.04
N HIS A 43 -2.28 -1.75 -5.43
CA HIS A 43 -3.51 -2.45 -5.83
C HIS A 43 -4.36 -2.95 -4.64
N TRP A 44 -3.99 -2.60 -3.40
CA TRP A 44 -4.76 -2.93 -2.20
C TRP A 44 -4.95 -4.43 -1.95
N CYS A 45 -4.04 -5.24 -2.46
CA CYS A 45 -4.08 -6.69 -2.38
C CYS A 45 -3.58 -7.24 -1.05
N LEU A 46 -2.58 -6.60 -0.44
CA LEU A 46 -1.98 -7.06 0.81
C LEU A 46 -2.81 -6.63 2.02
N PRO A 47 -3.01 -7.52 3.02
CA PRO A 47 -3.77 -7.17 4.21
C PRO A 47 -3.00 -6.13 5.05
N SER A 48 -3.76 -5.23 5.69
CA SER A 48 -3.23 -4.30 6.69
C SER A 48 -3.17 -5.00 8.05
N ASP A 49 -2.27 -5.98 8.20
CA ASP A 49 -2.13 -6.78 9.44
C ASP A 49 -1.49 -6.00 10.61
N PHE A 50 -1.44 -4.66 10.55
CA PHE A 50 -0.90 -3.85 11.64
C PHE A 50 -1.83 -3.89 12.84
N LYS A 51 -1.42 -4.63 13.87
CA LYS A 51 -2.08 -4.65 15.17
C LYS A 51 -2.00 -3.30 15.87
N GLY A 52 -2.95 -3.01 16.76
CA GLY A 52 -3.08 -1.74 17.47
C GLY A 52 -1.78 -1.28 18.12
N ARG A 53 -1.01 -2.20 18.72
CA ARG A 53 0.34 -1.92 19.24
C ARG A 53 1.30 -1.32 18.20
N MET A 54 1.32 -1.85 16.98
CA MET A 54 2.17 -1.32 15.90
C MET A 54 1.68 0.05 15.43
N LEU A 55 0.36 0.24 15.32
CA LEU A 55 -0.23 1.53 14.98
C LEU A 55 0.10 2.60 16.03
N ARG A 56 0.10 2.27 17.33
CA ARG A 56 0.60 3.16 18.40
C ARG A 56 2.07 3.51 18.25
N LEU A 57 2.90 2.58 17.76
CA LEU A 57 4.32 2.85 17.56
C LEU A 57 4.55 3.84 16.40
N PHE A 58 3.69 3.80 15.38
CA PHE A 58 3.67 4.79 14.30
C PHE A 58 3.19 6.15 14.81
N ASP A 59 2.08 6.19 15.56
CA ASP A 59 1.58 7.42 16.21
C ASP A 59 2.64 8.07 17.11
N LEU A 60 3.35 7.28 17.92
CA LEU A 60 4.47 7.79 18.73
C LEU A 60 5.59 8.38 17.86
N GLY A 61 5.86 7.81 16.68
CA GLY A 61 6.79 8.38 15.72
C GLY A 61 6.37 9.77 15.27
N ASN A 62 5.12 9.90 14.80
CA ASN A 62 4.56 11.17 14.34
C ASN A 62 4.61 12.25 15.44
N ARG A 63 4.27 11.90 16.68
CA ARG A 63 4.33 12.84 17.83
C ARG A 63 5.74 13.34 18.12
N ILE A 64 6.76 12.49 17.92
CA ILE A 64 8.16 12.90 18.09
C ILE A 64 8.56 13.86 16.96
N GLU A 65 8.10 13.61 15.74
CA GLU A 65 8.33 14.47 14.58
C GLU A 65 7.67 15.85 14.79
N ASP A 66 6.42 15.89 15.27
CA ASP A 66 5.72 17.12 15.67
C ASP A 66 6.47 17.89 16.76
N GLN A 67 6.96 17.17 17.78
CA GLN A 67 7.73 17.77 18.88
C GLN A 67 9.04 18.38 18.39
N LEU A 68 9.74 17.72 17.46
CA LEU A 68 10.96 18.25 16.85
C LEU A 68 10.67 19.53 16.07
N VAL A 69 9.61 19.55 15.25
CA VAL A 69 9.18 20.75 14.52
C VAL A 69 8.90 21.89 15.48
N HIS A 70 8.23 21.62 16.60
CA HIS A 70 8.00 22.62 17.65
C HIS A 70 9.31 23.14 18.23
N PHE A 71 10.25 22.28 18.63
CA PHE A 71 11.54 22.72 19.18
C PHE A 71 12.37 23.56 18.21
N VAL A 72 12.39 23.21 16.93
CA VAL A 72 13.09 24.00 15.90
C VAL A 72 12.46 25.40 15.80
N LYS A 73 11.14 25.49 15.75
CA LYS A 73 10.43 26.77 15.66
C LYS A 73 10.65 27.66 16.89
N GLU A 74 10.59 27.10 18.09
CA GLU A 74 10.76 27.87 19.34
C GLU A 74 12.22 28.27 19.60
N SER A 75 13.18 27.42 19.20
CA SER A 75 14.61 27.72 19.39
C SER A 75 15.17 28.68 18.35
N GLU A 76 14.46 28.88 17.23
CA GLU A 76 14.86 29.71 16.09
C GLU A 76 16.23 29.34 15.50
N VAL A 77 16.70 28.11 15.73
CA VAL A 77 18.01 27.62 15.24
C VAL A 77 18.10 27.66 13.72
N PHE A 78 16.97 27.46 13.03
CA PHE A 78 16.77 27.75 11.61
C PHE A 78 15.27 28.01 11.35
N ASP A 79 14.93 28.61 10.21
CA ASP A 79 13.53 28.82 9.84
C ASP A 79 12.91 27.52 9.37
N LEU A 80 11.77 27.14 9.93
CA LEU A 80 11.03 25.94 9.52
C LEU A 80 9.57 26.27 9.22
N SER A 81 9.17 26.06 7.97
CA SER A 81 7.77 26.02 7.56
C SER A 81 7.33 24.56 7.42
N ALA A 82 6.46 24.09 8.31
CA ALA A 82 5.95 22.70 8.29
C ALA A 82 4.64 22.54 7.51
N VAL A 83 3.92 23.65 7.29
CA VAL A 83 2.62 23.70 6.64
C VAL A 83 2.54 24.90 5.70
N ASP A 84 1.66 24.82 4.70
CA ASP A 84 1.32 25.92 3.80
C ASP A 84 0.51 27.02 4.51
N ALA A 85 0.11 28.05 3.74
CA ALA A 85 -0.61 29.20 4.26
C ALA A 85 -2.00 28.83 4.82
N GLU A 86 -2.57 27.74 4.33
CA GLU A 86 -3.86 27.17 4.73
C GLU A 86 -3.73 26.17 5.90
N GLY A 87 -2.51 25.88 6.36
CA GLY A 87 -2.23 24.97 7.46
C GLY A 87 -2.13 23.50 7.05
N ASN A 88 -2.05 23.18 5.76
CA ASN A 88 -1.87 21.81 5.27
C ASN A 88 -0.39 21.45 5.14
N GLN A 89 -0.07 20.17 5.33
CA GLN A 89 1.27 19.67 5.01
C GLN A 89 1.58 19.82 3.51
N TYR A 90 2.84 20.13 3.21
CA TYR A 90 3.31 20.20 1.84
C TYR A 90 3.26 18.82 1.16
N ARG A 91 2.47 18.73 0.10
CA ARG A 91 2.23 17.48 -0.64
C ARG A 91 3.06 17.44 -1.91
N ALA A 92 3.91 16.42 -2.01
CA ALA A 92 4.55 16.02 -3.26
C ALA A 92 3.58 15.12 -4.05
N SER A 93 3.39 15.42 -5.33
CA SER A 93 2.43 14.73 -6.19
C SER A 93 2.96 14.64 -7.62
N PHE A 94 2.95 13.44 -8.18
CA PHE A 94 3.43 13.13 -9.51
C PHE A 94 2.58 12.01 -10.14
N LEU A 95 2.71 11.82 -11.47
CA LEU A 95 2.00 10.78 -12.24
C LEU A 95 0.49 10.73 -11.98
N GLY A 96 -0.25 11.80 -12.29
CA GLY A 96 -1.70 11.79 -12.07
C GLY A 96 -2.12 11.94 -10.60
N GLY A 97 -1.17 12.14 -9.69
CA GLY A 97 -1.34 12.00 -8.24
C GLY A 97 -1.14 10.57 -7.72
N HIS A 98 -0.86 9.59 -8.60
CA HIS A 98 -0.64 8.21 -8.19
C HIS A 98 0.72 7.96 -7.55
N PHE A 99 1.68 8.88 -7.68
CA PHE A 99 2.96 8.81 -6.98
C PHE A 99 3.14 10.04 -6.10
N GLY A 100 3.17 9.88 -4.78
CA GLY A 100 3.15 11.04 -3.90
C GLY A 100 3.55 10.77 -2.46
N GLY A 101 3.58 11.85 -1.68
CA GLY A 101 3.89 11.85 -0.27
C GLY A 101 3.73 13.23 0.34
N SER A 102 3.96 13.35 1.64
CA SER A 102 4.01 14.62 2.36
C SER A 102 5.39 14.75 3.00
N CYS A 103 6.02 15.92 2.87
CA CYS A 103 7.26 16.21 3.59
C CYS A 103 6.97 16.92 4.90
N ASP A 104 7.91 16.85 5.84
CA ASP A 104 7.74 17.43 7.17
C ASP A 104 7.90 18.97 7.16
N GLY A 105 8.47 19.53 6.09
CA GLY A 105 8.47 20.96 5.85
C GLY A 105 9.54 21.44 4.87
N PHE A 106 9.76 22.75 4.89
CA PHE A 106 10.86 23.44 4.24
C PHE A 106 11.65 24.25 5.25
N ALA A 107 12.98 24.19 5.15
CA ALA A 107 13.89 24.90 6.03
C ALA A 107 14.70 25.97 5.29
N LYS A 108 14.98 27.08 5.97
CA LYS A 108 15.87 28.18 5.53
C LYS A 108 16.87 28.53 6.63
N ARG A 109 17.95 29.23 6.28
CA ARG A 109 19.05 29.58 7.21
C ARG A 109 19.75 28.38 7.88
N VAL A 110 19.62 27.19 7.28
CA VAL A 110 20.34 25.99 7.73
C VAL A 110 21.82 26.07 7.35
N VAL A 111 22.13 26.67 6.19
CA VAL A 111 23.49 26.92 5.71
C VAL A 111 23.80 28.40 5.93
N PRO A 112 24.65 28.78 6.90
CA PRO A 112 24.93 30.19 7.22
C PRO A 112 25.45 31.01 6.04
N GLU A 113 26.17 30.37 5.12
CA GLU A 113 26.83 30.94 3.95
C GLU A 113 25.85 31.20 2.80
N ASP A 114 24.69 30.54 2.83
CA ASP A 114 23.60 30.71 1.88
C ASP A 114 22.25 30.68 2.62
N PRO A 115 21.92 31.74 3.38
CA PRO A 115 20.75 31.74 4.26
C PRO A 115 19.42 31.71 3.51
N GLU A 116 19.41 32.07 2.22
CA GLU A 116 18.22 32.06 1.37
C GLU A 116 17.95 30.69 0.73
N GLN A 117 18.93 29.77 0.74
CA GLN A 117 18.75 28.41 0.26
C GLN A 117 17.61 27.73 1.02
N ILE A 118 16.63 27.25 0.26
CA ILE A 118 15.52 26.45 0.76
C ILE A 118 15.92 24.97 0.68
N LEU A 119 15.69 24.25 1.77
CA LEU A 119 15.93 22.82 1.88
C LEU A 119 14.61 22.10 2.15
N VAL A 120 14.43 20.89 1.60
CA VAL A 120 13.41 19.97 2.12
C VAL A 120 13.77 19.62 3.56
N PHE A 121 12.85 19.76 4.50
CA PHE A 121 13.03 19.26 5.87
C PHE A 121 12.34 17.91 6.01
N GLU A 122 13.10 16.91 6.43
CA GLU A 122 12.57 15.58 6.72
C GLU A 122 13.11 15.11 8.07
N SER A 123 12.20 14.69 8.93
CA SER A 123 12.49 14.19 10.25
C SER A 123 12.16 12.70 10.36
N LYS A 124 12.92 11.99 11.18
CA LYS A 124 12.66 10.59 11.52
C LYS A 124 12.90 10.36 12.99
N SER A 125 12.28 9.30 13.49
CA SER A 125 12.57 8.79 14.83
C SER A 125 13.07 7.35 14.75
N ALA A 126 14.12 7.03 15.50
CA ALA A 126 14.78 5.73 15.49
C ALA A 126 14.83 5.14 16.90
N ASN A 127 14.75 3.81 17.02
CA ASN A 127 15.12 3.16 18.27
C ASN A 127 16.64 3.25 18.49
N ASP A 128 17.08 3.03 19.72
CA ASP A 128 18.48 3.16 20.13
C ASP A 128 19.46 2.38 19.23
N LYS A 129 19.10 1.14 18.84
CA LYS A 129 19.94 0.32 17.96
C LYS A 129 20.17 0.99 16.61
N ARG A 130 19.08 1.35 15.90
CA ARG A 130 19.18 1.97 14.58
C ARG A 130 19.80 3.36 14.65
N TRP A 131 19.56 4.10 15.73
CA TRP A 131 20.17 5.40 15.95
C TRP A 131 21.69 5.28 16.10
N LYS A 132 22.18 4.32 16.90
CA LYS A 132 23.63 4.07 17.05
C LYS A 132 24.29 3.68 15.74
N GLU A 133 23.61 2.91 14.89
CA GLU A 133 24.09 2.56 13.54
C GLU A 133 24.24 3.82 12.66
N LEU A 134 23.24 4.70 12.67
CA LEU A 134 23.28 5.98 11.95
C LEU A 134 24.39 6.88 12.49
N ASN A 135 24.42 7.12 13.80
CA ASN A 135 25.40 7.99 14.43
C ASN A 135 26.84 7.52 14.22
N LYS A 136 27.07 6.19 14.19
CA LYS A 136 28.39 5.62 13.91
C LYS A 136 28.80 5.77 12.45
N SER A 137 27.88 5.59 11.52
CA SER A 137 28.16 5.66 10.08
C SER A 137 28.27 7.10 9.60
N GLY A 138 27.50 8.01 10.18
CA GLY A 138 27.40 9.40 9.75
C GLY A 138 26.77 9.57 8.36
N ASP A 139 26.06 8.56 7.86
CA ASP A 139 25.51 8.50 6.51
C ASP A 139 24.03 8.12 6.54
N TYR A 140 23.15 9.11 6.45
CA TYR A 140 21.71 8.94 6.42
C TYR A 140 21.24 8.17 5.19
N GLN A 141 21.87 8.40 4.03
CA GLN A 141 21.49 7.76 2.78
C GLN A 141 21.87 6.27 2.77
N GLY A 142 23.03 5.92 3.33
CA GLY A 142 23.45 4.54 3.57
C GLY A 142 22.67 3.84 4.70
N TRP A 143 22.15 4.60 5.67
CA TRP A 143 21.36 4.06 6.79
C TRP A 143 20.00 3.51 6.35
N SER A 144 19.39 4.06 5.31
CA SER A 144 18.18 3.51 4.72
C SER A 144 18.01 3.88 3.25
N ARG A 145 17.97 2.85 2.40
CA ARG A 145 17.66 3.01 0.96
C ARG A 145 16.30 3.69 0.72
N SER A 146 15.28 3.34 1.50
CA SER A 146 13.95 3.97 1.38
C SER A 146 13.99 5.45 1.72
N TYR A 147 14.70 5.85 2.79
CA TYR A 147 14.84 7.26 3.14
C TYR A 147 15.71 8.03 2.15
N LYS A 148 16.78 7.41 1.61
CA LYS A 148 17.55 7.98 0.49
C LYS A 148 16.61 8.35 -0.66
N TRP A 149 15.84 7.39 -1.16
CA TRP A 149 14.96 7.62 -2.31
C TRP A 149 13.86 8.64 -1.99
N GLN A 150 13.32 8.63 -0.78
CA GLN A 150 12.31 9.58 -0.33
C GLN A 150 12.79 11.03 -0.44
N LEU A 151 13.99 11.34 0.08
CA LEU A 151 14.55 12.70 0.04
C LEU A 151 14.69 13.19 -1.41
N HIS A 152 15.24 12.35 -2.28
CA HIS A 152 15.42 12.69 -3.71
C HIS A 152 14.09 12.84 -4.43
N CYS A 153 13.06 12.08 -4.07
CA CYS A 153 11.72 12.28 -4.62
C CYS A 153 11.13 13.63 -4.22
N TYR A 154 11.27 14.04 -2.95
CA TYR A 154 10.77 15.34 -2.50
C TYR A 154 11.56 16.50 -3.11
N MET A 155 12.89 16.43 -3.11
CA MET A 155 13.75 17.41 -3.77
C MET A 155 13.40 17.56 -5.25
N GLY A 156 13.28 16.45 -5.99
CA GLY A 156 12.90 16.46 -7.40
C GLY A 156 11.49 17.00 -7.64
N CYS A 157 10.51 16.63 -6.80
CA CYS A 157 9.12 17.08 -6.93
C CYS A 157 8.95 18.57 -6.65
N PHE A 158 9.70 19.12 -5.68
CA PHE A 158 9.62 20.54 -5.31
C PHE A 158 10.67 21.43 -6.01
N GLY A 159 11.54 20.85 -6.85
CA GLY A 159 12.58 21.59 -7.54
C GLY A 159 13.68 22.14 -6.63
N LEU A 160 13.96 21.44 -5.52
CA LEU A 160 14.98 21.82 -4.53
C LEU A 160 16.23 20.96 -4.71
N THR A 161 17.40 21.50 -4.34
CA THR A 161 18.70 20.85 -4.55
C THR A 161 19.33 20.29 -3.28
N LYS A 162 18.71 20.52 -2.12
CA LYS A 162 19.21 20.11 -0.81
C LYS A 162 18.07 19.71 0.12
N SER A 163 18.37 18.82 1.05
CA SER A 163 17.49 18.43 2.15
C SER A 163 18.23 18.47 3.48
N MET A 164 17.55 18.92 4.53
CA MET A 164 17.95 18.74 5.92
C MET A 164 17.25 17.51 6.48
N ALA A 165 18.01 16.46 6.77
CA ALA A 165 17.53 15.25 7.42
C ALA A 165 17.84 15.32 8.92
N VAL A 166 16.85 15.06 9.78
CA VAL A 166 17.03 15.03 11.24
C VAL A 166 16.48 13.74 11.82
N VAL A 167 17.25 13.08 12.70
CA VAL A 167 16.84 11.82 13.33
C VAL A 167 16.94 11.90 14.85
N VAL A 168 15.83 11.63 15.53
CA VAL A 168 15.75 11.62 17.00
C VAL A 168 15.80 10.17 17.52
N ASN A 169 16.66 9.91 18.51
CA ASN A 169 16.65 8.66 19.26
C ASN A 169 15.44 8.62 20.21
N LYS A 170 14.54 7.65 20.03
CA LYS A 170 13.36 7.46 20.88
C LYS A 170 13.70 7.14 22.34
N ASN A 171 14.93 6.72 22.62
CA ASN A 171 15.32 6.22 23.94
C ASN A 171 15.95 7.31 24.84
N ASP A 172 16.73 8.23 24.27
CA ASP A 172 17.45 9.27 25.03
C ASP A 172 17.33 10.67 24.42
N SER A 173 16.55 10.83 23.35
CA SER A 173 16.35 12.09 22.61
C SER A 173 17.61 12.68 21.97
N SER A 174 18.68 11.91 21.82
CA SER A 174 19.84 12.33 21.04
C SER A 174 19.45 12.62 19.60
N ILE A 175 20.04 13.67 19.02
CA ILE A 175 19.71 14.16 17.68
C ILE A 175 20.90 13.93 16.75
N TYR A 176 20.61 13.37 15.58
CA TYR A 176 21.50 13.34 14.43
C TYR A 176 20.93 14.27 13.35
N SER A 177 21.80 14.96 12.59
CA SER A 177 21.37 15.77 11.46
C SER A 177 22.40 15.75 10.32
N GLU A 178 21.92 15.79 9.08
CA GLU A 178 22.74 15.81 7.87
C GLU A 178 22.07 16.67 6.78
N ILE A 179 22.88 17.45 6.05
CA ILE A 179 22.44 18.09 4.80
C ILE A 179 22.79 17.15 3.65
N VAL A 180 21.78 16.76 2.88
CA VAL A 180 21.90 15.86 1.73
C VAL A 180 21.73 16.66 0.44
N ASP A 181 22.68 16.49 -0.48
CA ASP A 181 22.61 17.05 -1.84
C ASP A 181 21.71 16.21 -2.75
N PHE A 182 20.99 16.87 -3.64
CA PHE A 182 20.13 16.22 -4.62
C PHE A 182 20.92 15.41 -5.65
N GLU A 183 20.47 14.18 -5.92
CA GLU A 183 21.00 13.26 -6.92
C GLU A 183 19.92 13.04 -8.00
N PRO A 184 19.96 13.79 -9.12
CA PRO A 184 18.89 13.76 -10.13
C PRO A 184 18.60 12.36 -10.69
N SER A 185 19.64 11.53 -10.82
CA SER A 185 19.51 10.15 -11.32
C SER A 185 18.60 9.28 -10.44
N ILE A 186 18.52 9.53 -9.14
CA ILE A 186 17.62 8.78 -8.23
C ILE A 186 16.18 9.21 -8.45
N TRP A 187 15.95 10.50 -8.65
CA TRP A 187 14.63 11.01 -8.98
C TRP A 187 14.12 10.46 -10.32
N GLU A 188 14.96 10.44 -11.34
CA GLU A 188 14.65 9.83 -12.65
C GLU A 188 14.28 8.34 -12.51
N GLN A 189 15.12 7.56 -11.82
CA GLN A 189 14.85 6.15 -11.55
C GLN A 189 13.56 5.92 -10.74
N ALA A 190 13.26 6.80 -9.77
CA ALA A 190 12.05 6.73 -8.97
C ALA A 190 10.79 6.97 -9.81
N GLN A 191 10.83 7.95 -10.72
CA GLN A 191 9.72 8.21 -11.64
C GLN A 191 9.48 7.02 -12.57
N GLU A 192 10.54 6.50 -13.20
CA GLU A 192 10.43 5.33 -14.09
C GLU A 192 9.87 4.11 -13.35
N LYS A 193 10.38 3.86 -12.14
CA LYS A 193 9.91 2.76 -11.29
C LYS A 193 8.45 2.93 -10.90
N ALA A 194 8.05 4.12 -10.45
CA ALA A 194 6.67 4.41 -10.08
C ALA A 194 5.74 4.24 -11.29
N GLN A 195 6.12 4.77 -12.46
CA GLN A 195 5.38 4.62 -13.71
C GLN A 195 5.18 3.16 -14.06
N ARG A 196 6.25 2.34 -14.07
CA ARG A 196 6.15 0.90 -14.33
C ARG A 196 5.19 0.20 -13.37
N ILE A 197 5.30 0.47 -12.08
CA ILE A 197 4.45 -0.17 -11.06
C ILE A 197 2.98 0.24 -11.26
N ILE A 198 2.71 1.54 -11.42
CA ILE A 198 1.36 2.08 -11.50
C ILE A 198 0.61 1.57 -12.73
N THR A 199 1.28 1.49 -13.89
CA THR A 199 0.63 1.11 -15.16
C THR A 199 0.76 -0.37 -15.50
N SER A 200 1.23 -1.22 -14.57
CA SER A 200 1.37 -2.65 -14.83
C SER A 200 0.05 -3.39 -14.57
N ASP A 201 -0.40 -4.17 -15.56
CA ASP A 201 -1.56 -5.06 -15.44
C ASP A 201 -1.25 -6.38 -14.70
N ALA A 202 0.01 -6.58 -14.30
CA ALA A 202 0.46 -7.74 -13.57
C ALA A 202 1.46 -7.38 -12.47
N PRO A 203 1.47 -8.12 -11.34
CA PRO A 203 2.50 -7.94 -10.33
C PRO A 203 3.88 -8.23 -10.93
N PRO A 204 4.88 -7.35 -10.72
CA PRO A 204 6.26 -7.63 -11.11
C PRO A 204 6.82 -8.93 -10.51
N PRO A 205 7.94 -9.45 -11.04
CA PRO A 205 8.69 -10.52 -10.37
C PRO A 205 9.00 -10.13 -8.92
N GLY A 206 8.83 -11.08 -8.01
CA GLY A 206 9.10 -10.88 -6.59
C GLY A 206 10.02 -11.93 -6.03
N LYS A 207 10.11 -11.95 -4.70
CA LYS A 207 10.88 -12.92 -3.93
C LYS A 207 10.35 -14.34 -4.17
N SER A 208 11.28 -15.29 -4.27
CA SER A 208 10.94 -16.70 -4.35
C SER A 208 10.34 -17.20 -3.04
N GLU A 209 9.51 -18.25 -3.07
CA GLU A 209 8.91 -18.83 -1.86
C GLU A 209 9.92 -19.23 -0.76
N ASN A 210 11.16 -19.53 -1.16
CA ASN A 210 12.24 -19.97 -0.28
C ASN A 210 13.05 -18.81 0.34
N ASP A 211 12.78 -17.58 -0.07
CA ASP A 211 13.42 -16.38 0.46
C ASP A 211 13.24 -16.27 1.98
N TRP A 212 14.33 -15.96 2.68
CA TRP A 212 14.37 -15.92 4.15
C TRP A 212 13.58 -14.73 4.72
N GLU A 213 13.41 -13.64 3.96
CA GLU A 213 12.61 -12.49 4.37
C GLU A 213 11.12 -12.84 4.36
N LEU A 214 10.66 -13.59 3.35
CA LEU A 214 9.27 -14.06 3.28
C LEU A 214 8.90 -14.94 4.48
N LYS A 215 9.86 -15.72 4.99
CA LYS A 215 9.64 -16.60 6.16
C LYS A 215 9.43 -15.83 7.46
N GLN A 216 9.84 -14.57 7.53
CA GLN A 216 9.66 -13.70 8.69
C GLN A 216 8.38 -12.87 8.65
N TRP A 217 7.64 -12.90 7.53
CA TRP A 217 6.38 -12.18 7.45
C TRP A 217 5.34 -12.82 8.39
N ASN A 218 4.73 -11.98 9.23
CA ASN A 218 4.01 -12.38 10.43
C ASN A 218 2.78 -13.28 10.22
N THR A 219 2.24 -13.40 8.99
CA THR A 219 1.01 -14.17 8.73
C THR A 219 1.12 -15.06 7.49
N SER A 220 0.56 -16.28 7.58
CA SER A 220 0.46 -17.19 6.43
C SER A 220 -0.27 -16.53 5.26
N ARG A 221 -1.33 -15.76 5.56
CA ARG A 221 -2.17 -15.08 4.57
C ARG A 221 -1.42 -14.02 3.77
N TYR A 222 -0.66 -13.12 4.41
CA TYR A 222 0.12 -12.12 3.68
C TYR A 222 1.09 -12.80 2.70
N ARG A 223 1.77 -13.86 3.17
CA ARG A 223 2.69 -14.65 2.35
C ARG A 223 1.99 -15.37 1.20
N GLU A 224 0.83 -15.99 1.45
CA GLU A 224 0.02 -16.66 0.44
C GLU A 224 -0.43 -15.69 -0.66
N ILE A 225 -0.92 -14.50 -0.29
CA ILE A 225 -1.34 -13.48 -1.26
C ILE A 225 -0.15 -12.97 -2.07
N TYR A 226 0.97 -12.66 -1.40
CA TYR A 226 2.18 -12.22 -2.08
C TYR A 226 2.66 -13.25 -3.12
N LEU A 227 2.69 -14.53 -2.76
CA LEU A 227 3.07 -15.62 -3.64
C LEU A 227 2.01 -15.97 -4.69
N GLY A 228 0.85 -15.30 -4.68
CA GLY A 228 -0.27 -15.58 -5.58
C GLY A 228 -0.95 -16.93 -5.31
N LYS A 229 -0.73 -17.54 -4.13
CA LYS A 229 -1.39 -18.80 -3.72
C LYS A 229 -2.85 -18.60 -3.33
N ARG A 230 -3.18 -17.39 -2.88
CA ARG A 230 -4.50 -16.98 -2.43
C ARG A 230 -4.82 -15.61 -3.01
N LEU A 231 -6.08 -15.40 -3.41
CA LEU A 231 -6.55 -14.08 -3.82
C LEU A 231 -6.62 -13.10 -2.64
N PRO A 232 -6.51 -11.79 -2.89
CA PRO A 232 -6.68 -10.77 -1.86
C PRO A 232 -7.96 -10.90 -1.06
N GLY A 233 -7.89 -10.51 0.22
CA GLY A 233 -9.06 -10.50 1.10
C GLY A 233 -10.15 -9.53 0.71
N SER A 234 -9.75 -8.37 0.21
CA SER A 234 -10.63 -7.31 -0.26
C SER A 234 -10.81 -7.42 -1.78
N VAL A 235 -12.02 -7.76 -2.22
CA VAL A 235 -12.50 -7.58 -3.58
C VAL A 235 -12.80 -6.08 -3.74
N ASN A 236 -12.01 -5.36 -4.52
CA ASN A 236 -12.09 -3.91 -4.61
C ASN A 236 -11.70 -3.43 -6.01
N CYS A 237 -12.05 -2.20 -6.40
CA CYS A 237 -11.82 -1.80 -7.79
C CYS A 237 -10.34 -1.77 -8.18
N ARG A 238 -9.37 -1.71 -7.25
CA ARG A 238 -7.96 -1.72 -7.64
C ARG A 238 -7.43 -3.09 -8.04
N ASN A 239 -8.14 -4.17 -7.71
CA ASN A 239 -7.81 -5.52 -8.16
C ASN A 239 -8.84 -6.08 -9.16
N CYS A 240 -9.62 -5.19 -9.76
CA CYS A 240 -10.61 -5.49 -10.78
C CYS A 240 -10.00 -5.35 -12.19
N HIS A 241 -10.28 -6.31 -13.07
CA HIS A 241 -9.91 -6.26 -14.49
C HIS A 241 -10.48 -5.03 -15.22
N SER A 242 -11.65 -4.54 -14.81
CA SER A 242 -12.31 -3.41 -15.47
C SER A 242 -11.85 -2.04 -14.99
N SER A 243 -10.81 -1.95 -14.16
CA SER A 243 -10.42 -0.71 -13.49
C SER A 243 -8.95 -0.40 -13.76
N SER A 244 -8.66 0.86 -14.08
CA SER A 244 -7.31 1.32 -14.40
C SER A 244 -7.05 2.72 -13.84
N PRO A 245 -5.78 3.07 -13.52
CA PRO A 245 -5.42 4.41 -13.07
C PRO A 245 -5.58 5.45 -14.18
N VAL A 246 -5.98 6.67 -13.80
CA VAL A 246 -6.13 7.82 -14.68
C VAL A 246 -4.87 8.69 -14.56
N MET A 247 -3.97 8.56 -15.54
CA MET A 247 -2.63 9.14 -15.46
C MET A 247 -2.57 10.65 -15.75
N ASP A 248 -3.60 11.22 -16.38
CA ASP A 248 -3.67 12.62 -16.83
C ASP A 248 -4.36 13.57 -15.82
N GLY A 249 -4.55 13.14 -14.57
CA GLY A 249 -5.20 13.92 -13.50
C GLY A 249 -4.26 14.45 -12.41
N THR A 250 -4.83 14.78 -11.24
CA THR A 250 -4.06 15.19 -10.04
C THR A 250 -4.46 14.44 -8.76
N ASN A 251 -5.52 13.64 -8.83
CA ASN A 251 -6.22 13.12 -7.65
C ASN A 251 -6.05 11.62 -7.45
N ALA A 252 -5.05 11.00 -8.11
CA ALA A 252 -4.84 9.55 -8.09
C ALA A 252 -6.12 8.77 -8.48
N ALA A 253 -6.86 9.30 -9.46
CA ALA A 253 -8.17 8.80 -9.83
C ALA A 253 -8.09 7.45 -10.55
N TRP A 254 -9.11 6.62 -10.40
CA TRP A 254 -9.25 5.36 -11.13
C TRP A 254 -10.51 5.39 -11.97
N ARG A 255 -10.49 4.76 -13.14
CA ARG A 255 -11.66 4.65 -14.01
C ARG A 255 -12.09 3.20 -14.14
N CYS A 256 -13.37 2.94 -13.90
CA CYS A 256 -14.03 1.70 -14.25
C CYS A 256 -14.52 1.76 -15.69
N ALA A 257 -13.93 0.96 -16.58
CA ALA A 257 -14.34 0.83 -17.98
C ALA A 257 -15.75 0.26 -18.12
N ARG A 258 -16.15 -0.68 -17.26
CA ARG A 258 -17.49 -1.33 -17.31
C ARG A 258 -18.63 -0.32 -17.13
N PHE A 259 -18.49 0.58 -16.15
CA PHE A 259 -19.51 1.60 -15.87
C PHE A 259 -19.18 2.95 -16.51
N ASN A 260 -18.11 3.02 -17.30
CA ASN A 260 -17.58 4.23 -17.92
C ASN A 260 -17.53 5.43 -16.94
N LYS A 261 -16.90 5.22 -15.79
CA LYS A 261 -16.98 6.12 -14.63
C LYS A 261 -15.65 6.25 -13.92
N GLU A 262 -15.31 7.47 -13.49
CA GLU A 262 -14.26 7.72 -12.51
C GLU A 262 -14.75 7.38 -11.09
N LEU A 263 -13.89 6.73 -10.30
CA LEU A 263 -14.22 6.16 -9.00
C LEU A 263 -13.64 7.02 -7.87
N THR A 264 -14.48 7.37 -6.88
CA THR A 264 -13.96 7.93 -5.62
C THR A 264 -13.16 6.88 -4.85
N ILE A 265 -12.39 7.31 -3.85
CA ILE A 265 -11.59 6.37 -3.04
C ILE A 265 -12.49 5.39 -2.26
N GLU A 266 -13.66 5.84 -1.82
CA GLU A 266 -14.67 5.01 -1.15
C GLU A 266 -15.25 3.96 -2.10
N GLU A 267 -15.57 4.36 -3.34
CA GLU A 267 -16.08 3.45 -4.37
C GLU A 267 -15.03 2.42 -4.77
N GLN A 268 -13.76 2.85 -4.89
CA GLN A 268 -12.65 1.95 -5.13
C GLN A 268 -12.58 0.88 -4.03
N ARG A 269 -12.73 1.26 -2.75
CA ARG A 269 -12.66 0.35 -1.60
C ARG A 269 -13.87 -0.58 -1.52
N ALA A 270 -15.06 -0.08 -1.85
CA ALA A 270 -16.30 -0.84 -1.77
C ALA A 270 -16.36 -1.95 -2.83
N GLY A 271 -15.80 -1.72 -4.02
CA GLY A 271 -15.95 -2.62 -5.15
C GLY A 271 -17.41 -2.69 -5.63
N CYS A 272 -17.72 -3.67 -6.49
CA CYS A 272 -19.08 -3.90 -6.96
C CYS A 272 -19.36 -5.38 -7.21
N ARG A 273 -20.64 -5.75 -7.33
CA ARG A 273 -21.07 -7.13 -7.61
C ARG A 273 -20.65 -7.66 -9.00
N ASP A 274 -20.29 -6.76 -9.91
CA ASP A 274 -19.81 -7.08 -11.26
C ASP A 274 -18.27 -7.15 -11.35
N HIS A 275 -17.62 -7.11 -10.18
CA HIS A 275 -16.17 -7.22 -10.07
C HIS A 275 -15.71 -8.55 -10.67
N ARG A 276 -14.59 -8.48 -11.41
CA ARG A 276 -13.85 -9.64 -11.87
C ARG A 276 -12.37 -9.40 -11.62
N TRP A 277 -11.68 -10.39 -11.07
CA TRP A 277 -10.27 -10.30 -10.70
C TRP A 277 -9.41 -9.99 -11.92
N MET A 278 -8.37 -9.18 -11.73
CA MET A 278 -7.28 -9.10 -12.72
C MET A 278 -6.76 -10.52 -13.02
N PRO A 279 -6.64 -10.94 -14.29
CA PRO A 279 -6.19 -12.30 -14.62
C PRO A 279 -4.89 -12.69 -13.92
N SER A 280 -3.97 -11.73 -13.80
CA SER A 280 -2.64 -11.89 -13.21
C SER A 280 -2.64 -12.19 -11.70
N LEU A 281 -3.77 -12.01 -11.02
CA LEU A 281 -3.96 -12.38 -9.61
C LEU A 281 -4.54 -13.78 -9.43
N VAL A 282 -5.18 -14.34 -10.45
CA VAL A 282 -5.81 -15.67 -10.39
C VAL A 282 -4.76 -16.72 -10.72
N LYS A 283 -4.50 -17.63 -9.78
CA LYS A 283 -3.57 -18.76 -9.96
C LYS A 283 -4.18 -19.88 -10.81
N ALA A 284 -4.52 -19.54 -12.06
CA ALA A 284 -5.08 -20.43 -13.07
C ALA A 284 -4.71 -19.91 -14.46
N ASP A 285 -4.78 -20.77 -15.48
CA ASP A 285 -4.50 -20.38 -16.86
C ASP A 285 -5.69 -19.56 -17.38
N PHE A 286 -5.48 -18.27 -17.65
CA PHE A 286 -6.49 -17.40 -18.25
C PHE A 286 -6.66 -17.72 -19.74
N VAL A 287 -7.92 -17.84 -20.18
CA VAL A 287 -8.30 -18.21 -21.56
C VAL A 287 -9.00 -17.01 -22.24
N PRO A 288 -8.25 -16.08 -22.85
CA PRO A 288 -8.81 -14.84 -23.39
C PRO A 288 -9.78 -15.07 -24.54
N GLU A 289 -9.55 -16.08 -25.38
CA GLU A 289 -10.43 -16.44 -26.50
C GLU A 289 -11.82 -16.94 -26.09
N GLU A 290 -11.97 -17.38 -24.84
CA GLU A 290 -13.24 -17.80 -24.23
C GLU A 290 -13.77 -16.77 -23.21
N SER A 291 -13.18 -15.57 -23.19
CA SER A 291 -13.54 -14.49 -22.28
C SER A 291 -14.21 -13.32 -23.02
N ASN A 292 -15.04 -12.57 -22.30
CA ASN A 292 -15.71 -11.36 -22.80
C ASN A 292 -15.96 -10.35 -21.66
N ASP A 293 -16.70 -9.29 -21.96
CA ASP A 293 -17.00 -8.20 -21.04
C ASP A 293 -17.78 -8.57 -19.79
N ASP A 294 -18.36 -9.78 -19.71
CA ASP A 294 -19.10 -10.27 -18.54
C ASP A 294 -18.49 -11.54 -17.93
N VAL A 295 -17.68 -12.28 -18.69
CA VAL A 295 -17.19 -13.63 -18.33
C VAL A 295 -15.69 -13.73 -18.55
N MET A 296 -14.94 -14.06 -17.50
CA MET A 296 -13.50 -14.34 -17.58
C MET A 296 -13.23 -15.82 -17.33
N THR A 297 -12.65 -16.50 -18.30
CA THR A 297 -12.51 -17.97 -18.31
C THR A 297 -11.12 -18.40 -17.85
N TYR A 298 -11.07 -19.38 -16.96
CA TYR A 298 -9.85 -19.92 -16.38
C TYR A 298 -9.82 -21.45 -16.46
N ARG A 299 -8.61 -22.01 -16.56
CA ARG A 299 -8.35 -23.45 -16.54
C ARG A 299 -7.34 -23.85 -15.48
N VAL A 300 -7.61 -24.97 -14.81
CA VAL A 300 -6.66 -25.64 -13.90
C VAL A 300 -6.75 -27.14 -14.17
N GLY A 301 -5.73 -27.69 -14.83
CA GLY A 301 -5.76 -29.08 -15.28
C GLY A 301 -6.91 -29.32 -16.26
N ILE A 302 -7.86 -30.19 -15.87
CA ILE A 302 -9.06 -30.51 -16.68
C ILE A 302 -10.26 -29.62 -16.37
N PHE A 303 -10.18 -28.79 -15.32
CA PHE A 303 -11.30 -27.99 -14.86
C PHE A 303 -11.32 -26.64 -15.55
N THR A 304 -12.51 -26.22 -15.98
CA THR A 304 -12.80 -24.88 -16.50
C THR A 304 -13.83 -24.21 -15.61
N PHE A 305 -13.57 -22.96 -15.24
CA PHE A 305 -14.46 -22.14 -14.43
C PHE A 305 -14.34 -20.67 -14.82
N HIS A 306 -15.29 -19.85 -14.36
CA HIS A 306 -15.42 -18.48 -14.82
C HIS A 306 -15.58 -17.52 -13.64
N ASN A 307 -14.86 -16.38 -13.67
CA ASN A 307 -15.21 -15.23 -12.84
C ASN A 307 -16.12 -14.31 -13.64
N VAL A 308 -17.32 -14.07 -13.13
CA VAL A 308 -18.38 -13.42 -13.91
C VAL A 308 -19.06 -12.26 -13.18
N THR A 309 -19.84 -11.50 -13.93
CA THR A 309 -20.74 -10.47 -13.40
C THR A 309 -21.96 -11.09 -12.71
N ALA A 310 -22.64 -10.31 -11.87
CA ALA A 310 -23.70 -10.84 -11.00
C ALA A 310 -24.87 -11.49 -11.77
N ASP A 311 -25.15 -11.04 -12.98
CA ASP A 311 -26.23 -11.56 -13.84
C ASP A 311 -25.86 -12.85 -14.60
N LYS A 312 -24.59 -13.27 -14.53
CA LYS A 312 -24.08 -14.48 -15.19
C LYS A 312 -23.74 -15.61 -14.23
N LEU A 313 -24.04 -15.46 -12.93
CA LEU A 313 -23.83 -16.52 -11.95
C LEU A 313 -24.61 -17.78 -12.33
N GLY A 314 -24.01 -18.94 -12.06
CA GLY A 314 -24.55 -20.23 -12.50
C GLY A 314 -23.51 -21.34 -12.39
N ASP A 315 -23.76 -22.46 -13.06
CA ASP A 315 -22.85 -23.61 -13.00
C ASP A 315 -21.44 -23.22 -13.49
N LYS A 316 -20.42 -23.45 -12.66
CA LYS A 316 -19.00 -23.05 -12.88
C LYS A 316 -18.77 -21.54 -13.06
N HIS A 317 -19.78 -20.72 -12.83
CA HIS A 317 -19.75 -19.26 -12.95
C HIS A 317 -19.79 -18.66 -11.55
N PHE A 318 -18.69 -18.04 -11.15
CA PHE A 318 -18.45 -17.59 -9.78
C PHE A 318 -18.29 -16.08 -9.68
N SER A 319 -18.80 -15.51 -8.59
CA SER A 319 -18.52 -14.13 -8.20
C SER A 319 -17.05 -13.99 -7.78
N SER A 320 -16.51 -12.77 -7.76
CA SER A 320 -15.15 -12.56 -7.23
C SER A 320 -14.98 -12.94 -5.76
N PRO A 321 -15.94 -12.69 -4.85
CA PRO A 321 -15.91 -13.25 -3.50
C PRO A 321 -15.84 -14.78 -3.47
N GLU A 322 -16.60 -15.49 -4.31
CA GLU A 322 -16.54 -16.96 -4.41
C GLU A 322 -15.18 -17.43 -4.95
N MET A 323 -14.66 -16.77 -5.98
CA MET A 323 -13.32 -17.02 -6.51
C MET A 323 -12.24 -16.88 -5.43
N ARG A 324 -12.36 -15.89 -4.52
CA ARG A 324 -11.47 -15.74 -3.38
C ARG A 324 -11.49 -16.97 -2.47
N GLU A 325 -12.66 -17.54 -2.22
CA GLU A 325 -12.78 -18.79 -1.43
C GLU A 325 -12.18 -19.99 -2.17
N LEU A 326 -12.44 -20.13 -3.47
CA LEU A 326 -11.85 -21.18 -4.30
C LEU A 326 -10.31 -21.11 -4.32
N SER A 327 -9.74 -19.92 -4.25
CA SER A 327 -8.28 -19.74 -4.19
C SER A 327 -7.65 -20.34 -2.92
N LYS A 328 -8.40 -20.45 -1.81
CA LYS A 328 -7.92 -21.03 -0.54
C LYS A 328 -7.63 -22.53 -0.66
N ILE A 329 -8.23 -23.20 -1.64
CA ILE A 329 -7.96 -24.60 -2.00
C ILE A 329 -7.17 -24.73 -3.31
N GLU A 330 -6.52 -23.64 -3.75
CA GLU A 330 -5.76 -23.57 -5.00
C GLU A 330 -6.52 -24.05 -6.24
N TYR A 331 -7.85 -23.87 -6.28
CA TYR A 331 -8.71 -24.38 -7.36
C TYR A 331 -8.52 -25.89 -7.64
N ARG A 332 -8.10 -26.67 -6.62
CA ARG A 332 -7.96 -28.12 -6.73
C ARG A 332 -9.28 -28.77 -6.39
N PHE A 333 -9.94 -29.29 -7.41
CA PHE A 333 -11.19 -30.04 -7.31
C PHE A 333 -10.89 -31.54 -7.42
N GLY A 334 -11.59 -32.39 -6.67
CA GLY A 334 -11.41 -33.84 -6.74
C GLY A 334 -12.02 -34.42 -8.02
N ASP A 335 -13.23 -33.97 -8.35
CA ASP A 335 -13.94 -34.30 -9.60
C ASP A 335 -14.86 -33.15 -10.05
N THR A 336 -15.59 -33.33 -11.16
CA THR A 336 -16.53 -32.33 -11.66
C THR A 336 -17.77 -32.16 -10.76
N ALA A 337 -18.13 -33.18 -9.98
CA ALA A 337 -19.25 -33.10 -9.05
C ALA A 337 -18.91 -32.20 -7.84
N ASP A 338 -17.63 -32.02 -7.52
CA ASP A 338 -17.20 -31.06 -6.50
C ASP A 338 -17.47 -29.61 -6.90
N LEU A 339 -17.41 -29.26 -8.18
CA LEU A 339 -17.78 -27.92 -8.67
C LEU A 339 -19.28 -27.66 -8.51
N GLU A 340 -20.12 -28.64 -8.82
CA GLU A 340 -21.57 -28.56 -8.60
C GLU A 340 -21.90 -28.46 -7.10
N LYS A 341 -21.21 -29.23 -6.25
CA LYS A 341 -21.35 -29.13 -4.79
C LYS A 341 -20.92 -27.75 -4.27
N LEU A 342 -19.83 -27.17 -4.80
CA LEU A 342 -19.36 -25.85 -4.42
C LEU A 342 -20.33 -24.74 -4.85
N ARG A 343 -20.92 -24.82 -6.05
CA ARG A 343 -21.99 -23.90 -6.49
C ARG A 343 -23.21 -24.00 -5.57
N ASN A 344 -23.70 -25.23 -5.32
CA ASN A 344 -24.80 -25.47 -4.38
C ASN A 344 -24.50 -24.97 -2.95
N PHE A 345 -23.23 -25.09 -2.52
CA PHE A 345 -22.76 -24.51 -1.28
C PHE A 345 -22.90 -22.99 -1.32
N PHE A 346 -22.36 -22.30 -2.33
CA PHE A 346 -22.45 -20.84 -2.42
C PHE A 346 -23.87 -20.27 -2.60
N ASP A 347 -24.80 -21.03 -3.17
CA ASP A 347 -26.21 -20.63 -3.35
C ASP A 347 -27.09 -20.80 -2.09
N GLY A 348 -26.54 -21.38 -1.02
CA GLY A 348 -27.30 -21.62 0.21
C GLY A 348 -27.70 -20.32 0.95
N THR A 349 -28.69 -20.42 1.82
CA THR A 349 -29.25 -19.27 2.58
C THR A 349 -28.72 -19.13 4.03
N LEU A 350 -27.74 -19.95 4.42
CA LEU A 350 -27.08 -19.89 5.73
C LEU A 350 -26.21 -18.63 5.91
N GLU A 351 -25.99 -18.27 7.17
CA GLU A 351 -25.19 -17.12 7.57
C GLU A 351 -23.74 -17.16 7.08
N ASP A 352 -23.13 -18.35 7.07
CA ASP A 352 -21.77 -18.53 6.54
C ASP A 352 -21.66 -18.18 5.05
N PHE A 353 -22.73 -18.30 4.26
CA PHE A 353 -22.74 -17.88 2.85
C PHE A 353 -22.79 -16.37 2.68
N LYS A 354 -23.49 -15.66 3.58
CA LYS A 354 -23.42 -14.19 3.62
C LYS A 354 -21.99 -13.73 3.88
N LYS A 355 -21.21 -14.46 4.69
CA LYS A 355 -19.79 -14.21 4.94
C LYS A 355 -18.92 -14.47 3.72
N ILE A 356 -19.30 -15.38 2.82
CA ILE A 356 -18.57 -15.65 1.57
C ILE A 356 -18.75 -14.51 0.57
N GLN A 357 -19.98 -13.99 0.42
CA GLN A 357 -20.29 -12.95 -0.56
C GLN A 357 -19.82 -11.54 -0.16
N VAL A 358 -19.19 -11.37 1.02
CA VAL A 358 -18.66 -10.07 1.44
C VAL A 358 -17.50 -9.63 0.54
N MET A 359 -17.51 -8.35 0.18
CA MET A 359 -16.42 -7.77 -0.62
C MET A 359 -15.11 -7.72 0.16
N ASN A 360 -15.16 -7.57 1.49
CA ASN A 360 -13.97 -7.58 2.33
C ASN A 360 -14.12 -8.60 3.47
N GLU A 361 -13.37 -9.69 3.42
CA GLU A 361 -13.43 -10.76 4.43
C GLU A 361 -13.03 -10.29 5.84
N ASP A 362 -12.27 -9.19 5.94
CA ASP A 362 -11.82 -8.59 7.21
C ASP A 362 -12.86 -7.66 7.85
N ARG A 363 -13.94 -7.32 7.13
CA ARG A 363 -15.01 -6.44 7.63
C ARG A 363 -16.32 -7.18 7.87
N THR A 364 -16.26 -8.50 8.00
CA THR A 364 -17.43 -9.31 8.33
C THR A 364 -17.82 -9.01 9.78
N PRO A 365 -19.01 -8.45 10.05
CA PRO A 365 -19.47 -8.29 11.43
C PRO A 365 -19.52 -9.67 12.09
N PHE A 366 -18.94 -9.78 13.29
CA PHE A 366 -19.00 -11.00 14.10
C PHE A 366 -20.42 -11.35 14.52
#